data_AF-A0A953S0F0-F1
#
_entry.id   AF-A0A953S0F0-F1
#
_cell.length_a   1.000
_cell.length_b   1.000
_cell.length_c   1.000
_cell.angle_alpha   90.00
_cell.angle_beta   90.00
_cell.angle_gamma   90.00
#
_symmetry.space_group_name_H-M   'P 1'
#
loop_
_entity.id
_entity.type
_entity.pdbx_description
1 polymer ?
#
loop_
_entity_poly.entity_id
_entity_poly.type
_entity_poly.pdbx_seq_one_letter_code
_entity_poly.pdbx_strand_id
1 'polypeptide(L)'
;MLPLLSGRPIRVELRRSLGPHLAATHIPRRVILLDAGLLAQPGEFERILVHEIFHFAWVRLSNQTRRNWEIVLAKEFATRARGELGWSAEWRKNKLRHSDVWGRTPGWRRYVCESFCDTSAWLCARVPRHDEYTLAAGARRLRRSWFTEHLLGRLPVYV
;
A
#
# COMPACT_ATOMS: atom_id res chain seq x y z
N MET A 1 9.72 -8.48 -7.17
CA MET A 1 9.39 -9.90 -6.95
C MET A 1 8.48 -9.95 -5.74
N LEU A 2 7.31 -10.57 -5.87
CA LEU A 2 6.40 -10.75 -4.74
C LEU A 2 7.06 -11.69 -3.71
N PRO A 3 6.96 -11.40 -2.40
CA PRO A 3 7.36 -12.35 -1.37
C PRO A 3 6.46 -13.59 -1.43
N LEU A 4 6.92 -14.71 -0.87
CA LEU A 4 6.09 -15.90 -0.76
C LEU A 4 4.85 -15.58 0.07
N LEU A 5 3.68 -15.70 -0.54
CA LEU A 5 2.40 -15.49 0.13
C LEU A 5 1.94 -16.81 0.74
N SER A 6 1.50 -16.79 2.00
CA SER A 6 0.98 -17.97 2.69
C SER A 6 -0.38 -17.70 3.34
N GLY A 7 -1.20 -18.73 3.45
CA GLY A 7 -2.53 -18.64 4.04
C GLY A 7 -3.63 -19.18 3.14
N ARG A 8 -4.88 -18.86 3.48
CA ARG A 8 -6.05 -19.25 2.67
C ARG A 8 -5.99 -18.56 1.31
N PRO A 9 -6.59 -19.13 0.24
CA PRO A 9 -6.65 -18.43 -1.04
C PRO A 9 -7.36 -17.07 -0.95
N ILE A 10 -6.95 -16.13 -1.79
CA ILE A 10 -7.66 -14.88 -2.08
C ILE A 10 -8.28 -15.04 -3.46
N ARG A 11 -9.58 -14.79 -3.59
CA ARG A 11 -10.26 -14.82 -4.88
C ARG A 11 -10.11 -13.47 -5.56
N VAL A 12 -9.72 -13.46 -6.82
CA VAL A 12 -9.70 -12.27 -7.66
C VAL A 12 -10.86 -12.38 -8.65
N GLU A 13 -11.73 -11.36 -8.67
CA GLU A 13 -12.88 -11.31 -9.57
C GLU A 13 -12.80 -10.06 -10.45
N LEU A 14 -12.94 -10.26 -11.76
CA LEU A 14 -13.07 -9.16 -12.70
C LEU A 14 -14.53 -8.71 -12.76
N ARG A 15 -14.74 -7.39 -12.81
CA ARG A 15 -16.03 -6.76 -13.02
C ARG A 15 -15.96 -5.89 -14.26
N ARG A 16 -17.06 -5.86 -15.03
CA ARG A 16 -17.13 -5.02 -16.25
C ARG A 16 -16.83 -3.56 -15.97
N SER A 17 -17.32 -3.06 -14.84
CA SER A 17 -16.94 -1.76 -14.29
C SER A 17 -17.09 -1.75 -12.78
N LEU A 18 -16.20 -1.04 -12.08
CA LEU A 18 -16.31 -0.69 -10.67
C LEU A 18 -16.65 0.80 -10.45
N GLY A 19 -17.15 1.47 -11.50
CA GLY A 19 -17.46 2.90 -11.47
C GLY A 19 -16.18 3.75 -11.42
N PRO A 20 -16.04 4.70 -10.47
CA PRO A 20 -14.85 5.54 -10.37
C PRO A 20 -13.63 4.81 -9.75
N HIS A 21 -13.82 3.58 -9.26
CA HIS A 21 -12.77 2.80 -8.64
C HIS A 21 -12.20 1.79 -9.65
N LEU A 22 -10.89 1.53 -9.58
CA LEU A 22 -10.25 0.49 -10.40
C LEU A 22 -10.18 -0.86 -9.68
N ALA A 23 -10.26 -0.84 -8.35
CA ALA A 23 -10.22 -2.04 -7.52
C ALA A 23 -10.90 -1.84 -6.17
N ALA A 24 -11.19 -2.95 -5.50
CA ALA A 24 -11.60 -2.96 -4.09
C ALA A 24 -11.23 -4.29 -3.41
N THR A 25 -10.79 -4.21 -2.16
CA THR A 25 -10.53 -5.38 -1.32
C THR A 25 -11.64 -5.59 -0.28
N HIS A 26 -12.18 -6.80 -0.22
CA HIS A 26 -13.08 -7.26 0.83
C HIS A 26 -12.37 -8.28 1.75
N ILE A 27 -11.73 -7.78 2.81
CA ILE A 27 -10.88 -8.58 3.71
C ILE A 27 -11.63 -9.80 4.31
N PRO A 28 -12.81 -9.66 4.93
CA PRO A 28 -13.52 -10.82 5.51
C PRO A 28 -13.87 -11.93 4.52
N ARG A 29 -14.27 -11.56 3.29
CA ARG A 29 -14.64 -12.51 2.23
C ARG A 29 -13.45 -13.01 1.43
N ARG A 30 -12.26 -12.43 1.63
CA ARG A 30 -11.04 -12.73 0.87
C ARG A 30 -11.23 -12.59 -0.64
N VAL A 31 -11.87 -11.50 -1.04
CA VAL A 31 -12.11 -11.16 -2.45
C VAL A 31 -11.42 -9.85 -2.79
N ILE A 32 -10.72 -9.83 -3.92
CA ILE A 32 -10.29 -8.62 -4.62
C ILE A 32 -11.19 -8.48 -5.86
N LEU A 33 -11.81 -7.31 -6.01
CA LEU A 33 -12.52 -6.93 -7.21
C LEU A 33 -11.61 -6.05 -8.05
N LEU A 34 -11.49 -6.34 -9.35
CA LEU A 34 -10.76 -5.54 -10.32
C LEU A 34 -11.67 -5.09 -11.46
N ASP A 35 -11.52 -3.85 -11.90
CA ASP A 35 -12.13 -3.36 -13.12
C ASP A 35 -11.48 -4.05 -14.34
N ALA A 36 -12.30 -4.61 -15.23
CA ALA A 36 -11.82 -5.34 -16.40
C ALA A 36 -11.01 -4.46 -17.37
N GLY A 37 -11.20 -3.13 -17.34
CA GLY A 37 -10.39 -2.19 -18.11
C GLY A 37 -8.90 -2.23 -17.76
N LEU A 38 -8.53 -2.70 -16.55
CA LEU A 38 -7.13 -2.87 -16.15
C LEU A 38 -6.39 -3.91 -16.99
N LEU A 39 -7.09 -4.88 -17.60
CA LEU A 39 -6.44 -5.90 -18.44
C LEU A 39 -5.77 -5.30 -19.69
N ALA A 40 -6.21 -4.11 -20.13
CA ALA A 40 -5.59 -3.39 -21.24
C ALA A 40 -4.30 -2.66 -20.84
N GLN A 41 -4.00 -2.58 -19.54
CA GLN A 41 -2.86 -1.84 -18.99
C GLN A 41 -2.07 -2.72 -18.00
N PRO A 42 -1.20 -3.63 -18.49
CA PRO A 42 -0.56 -4.64 -17.65
C PRO A 42 0.22 -4.07 -16.44
N GLY A 43 0.87 -2.91 -16.61
CA GLY A 43 1.58 -2.25 -15.52
C GLY A 43 0.64 -1.76 -14.41
N GLU A 44 -0.47 -1.13 -14.78
CA GLU A 44 -1.50 -0.70 -13.82
C GLU A 44 -2.18 -1.88 -13.15
N PHE A 45 -2.50 -2.93 -13.92
CA PHE A 45 -3.02 -4.17 -13.39
C PHE A 45 -2.10 -4.77 -12.32
N GLU A 46 -0.80 -4.91 -12.61
CA GLU A 46 0.17 -5.44 -11.65
C GLU A 46 0.27 -4.56 -10.39
N ARG A 47 0.41 -3.24 -10.56
CA ARG A 47 0.52 -2.30 -9.43
C ARG A 47 -0.70 -2.39 -8.52
N ILE A 48 -1.90 -2.32 -9.11
CA ILE A 48 -3.17 -2.33 -8.37
C ILE A 48 -3.40 -3.70 -7.72
N LEU A 49 -3.19 -4.81 -8.42
CA LEU A 49 -3.34 -6.14 -7.83
C LEU A 49 -2.41 -6.34 -6.63
N VAL A 50 -1.14 -5.94 -6.76
CA VAL A 50 -0.19 -6.02 -5.65
C VAL A 50 -0.63 -5.13 -4.49
N HIS A 51 -1.07 -3.90 -4.75
CA HIS A 51 -1.63 -3.02 -3.72
C HIS A 51 -2.75 -3.73 -2.93
N GLU A 52 -3.74 -4.28 -3.64
CA GLU A 52 -4.90 -4.95 -3.02
C GLU A 52 -4.50 -6.20 -2.23
N ILE A 53 -3.52 -6.99 -2.70
CA ILE A 53 -2.97 -8.13 -1.95
C ILE A 53 -2.39 -7.66 -0.61
N PHE A 54 -1.69 -6.53 -0.58
CA PHE A 54 -1.03 -6.05 0.64
C PHE A 54 -2.01 -5.46 1.67
N HIS A 55 -3.26 -5.16 1.33
CA HIS A 55 -4.31 -4.94 2.34
C HIS A 55 -4.54 -6.17 3.23
N PHE A 56 -4.41 -7.38 2.66
CA PHE A 56 -4.50 -8.62 3.44
C PHE A 56 -3.28 -8.87 4.33
N ALA A 57 -2.09 -8.50 3.85
CA ALA A 57 -0.87 -8.52 4.65
C ALA A 57 -0.97 -7.55 5.83
N TRP A 58 -1.43 -6.32 5.56
CA TRP A 58 -1.56 -5.25 6.55
C TRP A 58 -2.36 -5.68 7.79
N VAL A 59 -3.52 -6.31 7.59
CA VAL A 59 -4.38 -6.75 8.71
C VAL A 59 -3.79 -7.91 9.52
N ARG A 60 -2.75 -8.58 9.01
CA ARG A 60 -2.01 -9.65 9.71
C ARG A 60 -0.74 -9.17 10.40
N LEU A 61 -0.26 -7.97 10.07
CA LEU A 61 0.89 -7.40 10.77
C LEU A 61 0.56 -7.22 12.25
N SER A 62 1.55 -7.48 13.11
CA SER A 62 1.45 -7.16 14.53
C SER A 62 1.20 -5.66 14.73
N ASN A 63 0.55 -5.30 15.84
CA ASN A 63 0.39 -3.89 16.21
C ASN A 63 1.73 -3.18 16.35
N GLN A 64 2.78 -3.87 16.79
CA GLN A 64 4.12 -3.31 16.90
C GLN A 64 4.70 -2.96 15.52
N THR A 65 4.59 -3.86 14.55
CA THR A 65 5.06 -3.63 13.17
C THR A 65 4.32 -2.44 12.54
N ARG A 66 2.98 -2.36 12.73
CA ARG A 66 2.20 -1.21 12.23
C ARG A 66 2.63 0.10 12.87
N ARG A 67 2.88 0.11 14.19
CA ARG A 67 3.40 1.29 14.90
C ARG A 67 4.79 1.70 14.42
N ASN A 68 5.68 0.74 14.14
CA ASN A 68 6.99 1.04 13.58
C ASN A 68 6.87 1.70 12.21
N TRP A 69 5.94 1.24 11.37
CA TRP A 69 5.62 1.90 10.10
C TRP A 69 5.07 3.32 10.29
N GLU A 70 4.15 3.50 11.25
CA GLU A 70 3.63 4.84 11.61
C GLU A 70 4.75 5.82 11.98
N ILE A 71 5.79 5.37 12.69
CA ILE A 71 6.94 6.22 13.07
C ILE A 71 7.70 6.72 11.84
N VAL A 72 7.91 5.87 10.82
CA VAL A 72 8.53 6.29 9.56
C VAL A 72 7.71 7.39 8.90
N LEU A 73 6.39 7.17 8.77
CA LEU A 73 5.50 8.13 8.14
C LEU A 73 5.34 9.42 8.94
N ALA A 74 5.35 9.35 10.27
CA ALA A 74 5.27 10.54 11.13
C ALA A 74 6.50 11.45 10.94
N LYS A 75 7.69 10.86 10.79
CA LYS A 75 8.92 11.61 10.46
C LYS A 75 8.85 12.24 9.06
N GLU A 76 8.36 11.49 8.07
CA GLU A 76 8.14 12.02 6.72
C GLU A 76 7.13 13.17 6.71
N PHE A 77 6.04 13.04 7.48
CA PHE A 77 5.02 14.08 7.60
C PHE A 77 5.57 15.34 8.31
N ALA A 78 6.32 15.16 9.40
CA ALA A 78 6.95 16.26 10.14
C ALA A 78 7.98 17.03 9.28
N THR A 79 8.72 16.32 8.43
CA THR A 79 9.68 16.91 7.48
C THR A 79 9.05 17.36 6.15
N ARG A 80 7.71 17.28 6.03
CA ARG A 80 6.93 17.66 4.85
C ARG A 80 7.43 16.99 3.56
N ALA A 81 7.75 15.69 3.63
CA ALA A 81 8.15 14.90 2.48
C ALA A 81 7.07 14.99 1.38
N ARG A 82 7.47 15.46 0.19
CA ARG A 82 6.58 15.64 -0.97
C ARG A 82 6.29 14.32 -1.68
N GLY A 83 5.08 14.23 -2.24
CA GLY A 83 4.62 13.10 -3.05
C GLY A 83 4.33 11.83 -2.24
N GLU A 84 3.92 10.79 -2.95
CA GLU A 84 3.67 9.43 -2.45
C GLU A 84 4.05 8.38 -3.52
N LEU A 85 3.82 7.11 -3.21
CA LEU A 85 4.05 5.99 -4.13
C LEU A 85 2.77 5.46 -4.78
N GLY A 86 1.66 6.18 -4.61
CA GLY A 86 0.37 5.89 -5.21
C GLY A 86 -0.65 6.97 -4.85
N TRP A 87 -1.68 7.11 -5.69
CA TRP A 87 -2.73 8.11 -5.50
C TRP A 87 -3.59 7.85 -4.26
N SER A 88 -3.73 6.58 -3.87
CA SER A 88 -4.53 6.16 -2.71
C SER A 88 -3.98 6.77 -1.40
N ALA A 89 -2.65 6.72 -1.22
CA ALA A 89 -1.96 7.35 -0.11
C ALA A 89 -1.87 8.87 -0.30
N GLU A 90 -1.60 9.37 -1.50
CA GLU A 90 -1.42 10.79 -1.77
C GLU A 90 -2.68 11.59 -1.40
N TRP A 91 -3.84 11.14 -1.86
CA TRP A 91 -5.12 11.80 -1.56
C TRP A 91 -5.42 11.84 -0.06
N ARG A 92 -5.07 10.77 0.68
CA ARG A 92 -5.26 10.74 2.15
C ARG A 92 -4.27 11.67 2.84
N LYS A 93 -3.00 11.65 2.43
CA LYS A 93 -1.95 12.53 2.96
C LYS A 93 -2.34 13.99 2.84
N ASN A 94 -2.86 14.39 1.68
CA ASN A 94 -3.27 15.77 1.39
C ASN A 94 -4.44 16.26 2.25
N LYS A 95 -5.19 15.34 2.89
CA LYS A 95 -6.28 15.66 3.82
C LYS A 95 -5.86 15.70 5.28
N LEU A 96 -4.66 15.22 5.61
CA LEU A 96 -4.20 15.12 6.99
C LEU A 96 -3.79 16.48 7.55
N ARG A 97 -4.11 16.68 8.83
CA ARG A 97 -3.58 17.76 9.66
C ARG A 97 -2.54 17.20 10.62
N HIS A 98 -1.68 18.06 11.15
CA HIS A 98 -0.73 17.65 12.20
C HIS A 98 -1.43 16.99 13.41
N SER A 99 -2.60 17.48 13.80
CA SER A 99 -3.40 16.90 14.89
C SER A 99 -3.84 15.46 14.62
N ASP A 100 -4.03 15.08 13.35
CA ASP A 100 -4.40 13.70 12.99
C ASP A 100 -3.29 12.70 13.31
N VAL A 101 -2.04 13.11 13.08
CA VAL A 101 -0.85 12.31 13.34
C VAL A 101 -0.69 12.10 14.85
N TRP A 102 -0.71 13.19 15.63
CA TRP A 102 -0.59 13.14 17.09
C TRP A 102 -1.73 12.35 17.75
N GLY A 103 -2.97 12.60 17.32
CA GLY A 103 -4.16 11.92 17.84
C GLY A 103 -4.38 10.52 17.28
N ARG A 104 -3.54 10.05 16.34
CA ARG A 104 -3.69 8.78 15.61
C ARG A 104 -5.13 8.56 15.12
N THR A 105 -5.70 9.59 14.52
CA THR A 105 -7.11 9.60 14.12
C THR A 105 -7.42 8.51 13.09
N PRO A 106 -8.71 8.18 12.84
CA PRO A 106 -9.06 7.29 11.74
C PRO A 106 -8.53 7.75 10.37
N GLY A 107 -8.35 9.07 10.17
CA GLY A 107 -7.70 9.62 8.98
C GLY A 107 -6.24 9.17 8.87
N TRP A 108 -5.46 9.37 9.94
CA TRP A 108 -4.07 8.92 10.02
C TRP A 108 -3.94 7.41 9.77
N ARG A 109 -4.73 6.60 10.47
CA ARG A 109 -4.66 5.12 10.34
C ARG A 109 -4.96 4.64 8.93
N ARG A 110 -5.88 5.30 8.21
CA ARG A 110 -6.16 5.00 6.80
C ARG A 110 -4.99 5.38 5.91
N TYR A 111 -4.43 6.59 6.06
CA TYR A 111 -3.24 7.00 5.31
C TYR A 111 -2.08 6.02 5.50
N VAL A 112 -1.81 5.62 6.75
CA VAL A 112 -0.74 4.68 7.09
C VAL A 112 -0.90 3.35 6.35
N CYS A 113 -2.13 2.83 6.30
CA CYS A 113 -2.46 1.60 5.58
C CYS A 113 -2.28 1.74 4.07
N GLU A 114 -2.79 2.81 3.46
CA GLU A 114 -2.60 3.01 2.01
C GLU A 114 -1.14 3.22 1.65
N SER A 115 -0.43 4.04 2.43
CA SER A 115 1.00 4.29 2.22
C SER A 115 1.82 3.00 2.31
N PHE A 116 1.44 2.08 3.20
CA PHE A 116 2.01 0.74 3.26
C PHE A 116 1.74 -0.07 1.97
N CYS A 117 0.49 -0.09 1.49
CA CYS A 117 0.08 -0.88 0.33
C CYS A 117 0.70 -0.32 -0.97
N ASP A 118 0.70 1.00 -1.15
CA ASP A 118 1.37 1.69 -2.26
C ASP A 118 2.89 1.45 -2.25
N THR A 119 3.52 1.50 -1.08
CA THR A 119 4.95 1.18 -0.96
C THR A 119 5.24 -0.27 -1.33
N SER A 120 4.36 -1.20 -0.92
CA SER A 120 4.46 -2.61 -1.27
C SER A 120 4.31 -2.82 -2.78
N ALA A 121 3.35 -2.15 -3.41
CA ALA A 121 3.17 -2.16 -4.86
C ALA A 121 4.41 -1.65 -5.58
N TRP A 122 4.97 -0.51 -5.16
CA TRP A 122 6.21 0.04 -5.71
C TRP A 122 7.42 -0.91 -5.58
N LEU A 123 7.52 -1.68 -4.49
CA LEU A 123 8.63 -2.61 -4.27
C LEU A 123 8.46 -3.94 -5.00
N CYS A 124 7.22 -4.45 -5.09
CA CYS A 124 6.96 -5.83 -5.48
C CYS A 124 6.43 -5.97 -6.91
N ALA A 125 5.66 -4.99 -7.41
CA ALA A 125 5.20 -4.97 -8.80
C ALA A 125 6.39 -4.79 -9.77
N ARG A 126 6.27 -5.26 -11.00
CA ARG A 126 7.37 -5.19 -11.99
C ARG A 126 7.37 -3.89 -12.77
N VAL A 127 6.90 -2.81 -12.14
CA VAL A 127 6.73 -1.48 -12.75
C VAL A 127 7.83 -0.55 -12.23
N PRO A 128 8.92 -0.32 -12.98
CA PRO A 128 10.06 0.45 -12.49
C PRO A 128 9.80 1.97 -12.42
N ARG A 129 8.88 2.47 -13.26
CA ARG A 129 8.47 3.88 -13.33
C ARG A 129 6.96 3.97 -13.49
N HIS A 130 6.36 4.92 -12.80
CA HIS A 130 4.94 5.21 -12.89
C HIS A 130 4.71 6.67 -12.51
N ASP A 131 3.72 7.32 -13.12
CA ASP A 131 3.44 8.74 -12.89
C ASP A 131 2.95 9.00 -11.45
N GLU A 132 2.38 7.98 -10.80
CA GLU A 132 2.02 8.04 -9.38
C GLU A 132 3.21 7.93 -8.42
N TYR A 133 4.41 7.58 -8.90
CA TYR A 133 5.60 7.48 -8.07
C TYR A 133 6.26 8.86 -7.95
N THR A 134 5.70 9.70 -7.08
CA THR A 134 6.11 11.10 -6.89
C THR A 134 6.92 11.32 -5.60
N LEU A 135 6.98 10.34 -4.70
CA LEU A 135 7.67 10.45 -3.41
C LEU A 135 9.15 10.82 -3.58
N ALA A 136 9.68 11.72 -2.76
CA ALA A 136 11.10 12.10 -2.82
C ALA A 136 12.06 10.91 -2.60
N ALA A 137 13.22 10.92 -3.28
CA ALA A 137 14.16 9.81 -3.29
C ALA A 137 14.67 9.41 -1.88
N GLY A 138 14.86 10.37 -0.98
CA GLY A 138 15.26 10.11 0.41
C GLY A 138 14.21 9.28 1.17
N ALA A 139 12.93 9.66 1.06
CA ALA A 139 11.83 8.93 1.67
C ALA A 139 11.66 7.54 1.05
N ARG A 140 11.81 7.39 -0.28
CA ARG A 140 11.82 6.06 -0.94
C ARG A 140 12.88 5.13 -0.36
N ARG A 141 14.09 5.64 -0.11
CA ARG A 141 15.18 4.85 0.50
C ARG A 141 14.82 4.41 1.92
N LEU A 142 14.28 5.31 2.74
CA LEU A 142 13.85 4.99 4.11
C LEU A 142 12.76 3.91 4.13
N ARG A 143 11.72 4.08 3.30
CA ARG A 143 10.65 3.09 3.18
C ARG A 143 11.16 1.73 2.71
N ARG A 144 12.06 1.71 1.71
CA ARG A 144 12.70 0.47 1.24
C ARG A 144 13.50 -0.22 2.35
N SER A 145 14.32 0.53 3.10
CA SER A 145 15.09 -0.03 4.23
C SER A 145 14.17 -0.69 5.24
N TRP A 146 13.11 0.04 5.64
CA TRP A 146 12.13 -0.48 6.59
C TRP A 146 11.49 -1.78 6.09
N PHE A 147 11.05 -1.83 4.82
CA PHE A 147 10.45 -3.03 4.23
C PHE A 147 11.44 -4.21 4.15
N THR A 148 12.69 -3.96 3.79
CA THR A 148 13.74 -5.00 3.77
C THR A 148 13.97 -5.57 5.16
N GLU A 149 14.10 -4.71 6.16
CA GLU A 149 14.38 -5.11 7.56
C GLU A 149 13.20 -5.86 8.19
N HIS A 150 11.96 -5.47 7.89
CA HIS A 150 10.78 -5.94 8.63
C HIS A 150 9.89 -6.95 7.87
N LEU A 151 10.02 -7.06 6.54
CA LEU A 151 9.11 -7.89 5.73
C LEU A 151 9.82 -8.76 4.68
N LEU A 152 10.72 -8.19 3.89
CA LEU A 152 11.32 -8.91 2.75
C LEU A 152 12.54 -9.76 3.15
N GLY A 153 13.00 -9.66 4.40
CA GLY A 153 14.28 -10.20 4.84
C GLY A 153 14.35 -11.70 5.14
N ARG A 154 13.24 -12.45 5.33
CA ARG A 154 13.27 -13.92 5.60
C ARG A 154 11.93 -14.66 5.81
N LEU A 155 10.76 -14.02 5.71
CA LEU A 155 9.50 -14.63 6.12
C LEU A 155 8.42 -14.58 5.03
N PRO A 156 7.55 -15.60 4.93
CA PRO A 156 6.38 -15.51 4.08
C PRO A 156 5.50 -14.36 4.54
N VAL A 157 4.96 -13.59 3.58
CA VAL A 157 3.94 -12.60 3.87
C VAL A 157 2.62 -13.34 3.99
N TYR A 158 2.14 -13.46 5.22
CA TYR A 158 0.84 -14.07 5.48
C TYR A 158 -0.25 -13.14 4.95
N VAL A 159 -1.11 -13.66 4.05
CA VAL A 159 -2.22 -12.93 3.42
C VAL A 159 -3.53 -13.67 3.55
#